data_AF-A0A838D227-F1
#
_entry.id   AF-A0A838D227-F1
#
_cell.length_a   1.000
_cell.length_b   1.000
_cell.length_c   1.000
_cell.angle_alpha   90.00
_cell.angle_beta   90.00
_cell.angle_gamma   90.00
#
_symmetry.space_group_name_H-M   'P 1'
#
loop_
_entity.id
_entity.type
_entity.pdbx_description
1 polymer ?
#
loop_
_entity_poly.entity_id
_entity_poly.type
_entity_poly.pdbx_seq_one_letter_code
_entity_poly.pdbx_strand_id
1 'polypeptide(L)'
;MPDPPNATIAALFDELADLYELDGAVVHRVLAYRNAAKAVREAPVSVAGLHRQRRATELPGIGKTLDEKVGQLLETGSISAVEKLRAKFPVGLVDLTRLPGLGPKRARALYDQLGIDSLDALRAAAQTHRLRDVRGFGARFEEAVLAAFAAGAGEQERRPRTLLHKALPVGEGIVEALRATGEELAGNAVGVRVELAGSIRRLADSVKDLDVIAATPDPAALVAAFAALDVIEECSSRREAGARARTHSGMSVDLRVVAPDQFGNLLQHLTGSKAHNVGLREAAVRRGLHVSEYGILDDATGETLRCATEEEVYARLGLPWIPPELREDRGELAPGFAVPRLLTQADLKGDLHCHTVASDGRNTVEEMARAARERGLEYLAITDHSATHGFGNHVAPEELERQIERVAAANAR
;
A
#
# COMPACT_ATOMS: atom_id res chain seq x y z
N MET A 1 -6.30 22.44 -18.96
CA MET A 1 -5.32 22.24 -17.87
C MET A 1 -4.95 20.77 -17.83
N PRO A 2 -3.73 20.39 -17.42
CA PRO A 2 -3.43 18.98 -17.15
C PRO A 2 -4.41 18.45 -16.09
N ASP A 3 -4.75 17.17 -16.18
CA ASP A 3 -5.66 16.55 -15.22
C ASP A 3 -4.99 16.53 -13.82
N PRO A 4 -5.73 16.90 -12.76
CA PRO A 4 -5.20 16.88 -11.41
C PRO A 4 -4.94 15.43 -10.96
N PRO A 5 -3.84 15.19 -10.22
CA PRO A 5 -3.57 13.92 -9.57
C PRO A 5 -4.72 13.44 -8.68
N ASN A 6 -4.85 12.13 -8.51
CA ASN A 6 -5.85 11.57 -7.59
C ASN A 6 -5.62 12.09 -6.17
N ALA A 7 -4.36 12.28 -5.76
CA ALA A 7 -4.01 12.87 -4.47
C ALA A 7 -4.62 14.28 -4.28
N THR A 8 -4.63 15.11 -5.33
CA THR A 8 -5.22 16.45 -5.31
C THR A 8 -6.75 16.38 -5.16
N ILE A 9 -7.40 15.50 -5.91
CA ILE A 9 -8.86 15.30 -5.82
C ILE A 9 -9.24 14.80 -4.42
N ALA A 10 -8.51 13.80 -3.89
CA ALA A 10 -8.74 13.25 -2.57
C ALA A 10 -8.55 14.30 -1.47
N ALA A 11 -7.48 15.09 -1.53
CA ALA A 11 -7.21 16.16 -0.56
C ALA A 11 -8.33 17.21 -0.52
N LEU A 12 -8.89 17.57 -1.67
CA LEU A 12 -10.04 18.49 -1.75
C LEU A 12 -11.32 17.89 -1.17
N PHE A 13 -11.52 16.58 -1.31
CA PHE A 13 -12.66 15.89 -0.68
C PHE A 13 -12.49 15.74 0.83
N ASP A 14 -11.28 15.47 1.32
CA ASP A 14 -10.98 15.49 2.76
C ASP A 14 -11.20 16.90 3.34
N GLU A 15 -10.72 17.93 2.65
CA GLU A 15 -10.95 19.31 3.04
C GLU A 15 -12.44 19.66 3.05
N LEU A 16 -13.22 19.24 2.05
CA LEU A 16 -14.67 19.40 2.07
C LEU A 16 -15.30 18.73 3.29
N ALA A 17 -14.87 17.51 3.64
CA ALA A 17 -15.39 16.81 4.79
C ALA A 17 -15.13 17.58 6.08
N ASP A 18 -13.91 18.07 6.27
CA ASP A 18 -13.51 18.84 7.44
C ASP A 18 -14.25 20.18 7.53
N LEU A 19 -14.35 20.91 6.41
CA LEU A 19 -15.10 22.16 6.33
C LEU A 19 -16.60 21.95 6.61
N TYR A 20 -17.21 20.87 6.10
CA TYR A 20 -18.59 20.55 6.42
C TYR A 20 -18.78 20.14 7.89
N GLU A 21 -17.82 19.44 8.48
CA GLU A 21 -17.87 19.11 9.91
C GLU A 21 -17.72 20.37 10.78
N LEU A 22 -16.86 21.31 10.40
CA LEU A 22 -16.73 22.63 11.04
C LEU A 22 -18.00 23.48 10.92
N ASP A 23 -18.70 23.40 9.79
CA ASP A 23 -20.00 24.06 9.52
C ASP A 23 -21.19 23.34 10.19
N GLY A 24 -20.95 22.25 10.93
CA GLY A 24 -21.98 21.51 11.65
C GLY A 24 -22.91 20.69 10.75
N ALA A 25 -22.43 20.26 9.57
CA ALA A 25 -23.21 19.43 8.67
C ALA A 25 -23.50 18.04 9.26
N VAL A 26 -24.56 17.40 8.75
CA VAL A 26 -24.97 16.06 9.17
C VAL A 26 -23.86 15.03 8.90
N VAL A 27 -23.64 14.13 9.85
CA VAL A 27 -22.58 13.11 9.83
C VAL A 27 -22.54 12.32 8.51
N HIS A 28 -23.68 11.94 7.95
CA HIS A 28 -23.74 11.21 6.67
C HIS A 28 -23.10 11.97 5.50
N ARG A 29 -23.21 13.31 5.47
CA ARG A 29 -22.58 14.13 4.44
C ARG A 29 -21.06 14.15 4.60
N VAL A 30 -20.58 14.31 5.83
CA VAL A 30 -19.13 14.27 6.14
C VAL A 30 -18.55 12.91 5.75
N LEU A 31 -19.22 11.82 6.14
CA LEU A 31 -18.81 10.46 5.80
C LEU A 31 -18.80 10.21 4.29
N ALA A 32 -19.76 10.76 3.54
CA ALA A 32 -19.76 10.63 2.08
C ALA A 32 -18.49 11.21 1.45
N TYR A 33 -18.04 12.40 1.87
CA TYR A 33 -16.80 13.01 1.36
C TYR A 33 -15.54 12.28 1.84
N ARG A 34 -15.50 11.81 3.10
CA ARG A 34 -14.37 10.99 3.57
C ARG A 34 -14.24 9.67 2.83
N ASN A 35 -15.37 9.01 2.58
CA ASN A 35 -15.41 7.79 1.79
C ASN A 35 -15.00 8.04 0.33
N ALA A 36 -15.45 9.16 -0.24
CA ALA A 36 -15.04 9.59 -1.58
C ALA A 36 -13.53 9.86 -1.65
N ALA A 37 -12.98 10.60 -0.69
CA ALA A 37 -11.54 10.88 -0.62
C ALA A 37 -10.72 9.59 -0.53
N LYS A 38 -11.17 8.65 0.31
CA LYS A 38 -10.56 7.32 0.41
C LYS A 38 -10.62 6.56 -0.91
N ALA A 39 -11.79 6.50 -1.55
CA ALA A 39 -11.99 5.80 -2.82
C ALA A 39 -11.11 6.37 -3.93
N VAL A 40 -11.02 7.70 -4.04
CA VAL A 40 -10.14 8.39 -5.01
C VAL A 40 -8.67 8.09 -4.74
N ARG A 41 -8.25 8.13 -3.47
CA ARG A 41 -6.85 7.85 -3.08
C ARG A 41 -6.45 6.40 -3.34
N GLU A 42 -7.37 5.47 -3.19
CA GLU A 42 -7.13 4.04 -3.42
C GLU A 42 -7.38 3.62 -4.88
N ALA A 43 -7.89 4.52 -5.73
CA ALA A 43 -8.19 4.21 -7.13
C ALA A 43 -6.90 3.86 -7.91
N PRO A 44 -6.90 2.72 -8.64
CA PRO A 44 -5.71 2.27 -9.37
C PRO A 44 -5.44 3.08 -10.65
N VAL A 45 -6.42 3.86 -11.11
CA VAL A 45 -6.36 4.64 -12.36
C VAL A 45 -6.73 6.10 -12.11
N SER A 46 -6.47 6.96 -13.10
CA SER A 46 -6.86 8.37 -13.06
C SER A 46 -8.37 8.54 -12.89
N VAL A 47 -8.79 9.13 -11.76
CA VAL A 47 -10.20 9.48 -11.51
C VAL A 47 -10.67 10.58 -12.47
N ALA A 48 -9.78 11.51 -12.81
CA ALA A 48 -10.05 12.51 -13.84
C ALA A 48 -10.32 11.86 -15.22
N GLY A 49 -9.52 10.84 -15.58
CA GLY A 49 -9.72 10.04 -16.78
C GLY A 49 -11.06 9.31 -16.77
N LEU A 50 -11.42 8.66 -15.65
CA LEU A 50 -12.71 8.00 -15.49
C LEU A 50 -13.88 8.98 -15.64
N HIS A 51 -13.78 10.19 -15.09
CA HIS A 51 -14.81 11.22 -15.26
C HIS A 51 -15.03 11.57 -16.73
N ARG A 52 -13.95 11.82 -17.49
CA ARG A 52 -14.03 12.12 -18.93
C ARG A 52 -14.68 10.98 -19.72
N GLN A 53 -14.47 9.74 -19.30
CA GLN A 53 -15.10 8.56 -19.88
C GLN A 53 -16.53 8.30 -19.39
N ARG A 54 -17.06 9.12 -18.46
CA ARG A 54 -18.35 8.95 -17.77
C ARG A 54 -18.45 7.67 -16.93
N ARG A 55 -17.31 7.23 -16.39
CA ARG A 55 -17.14 5.99 -15.63
C ARG A 55 -16.74 6.21 -14.18
N ALA A 56 -16.53 7.46 -13.74
CA ALA A 56 -16.15 7.74 -12.36
C ALA A 56 -17.15 7.21 -11.31
N THR A 57 -18.44 7.11 -11.67
CA THR A 57 -19.47 6.52 -10.80
C THR A 57 -19.39 5.00 -10.63
N GLU A 58 -18.53 4.32 -11.39
CA GLU A 58 -18.19 2.91 -11.17
C GLU A 58 -17.32 2.72 -9.91
N LEU A 59 -16.64 3.78 -9.44
CA LEU A 59 -15.84 3.73 -8.21
C LEU A 59 -16.76 3.69 -6.98
N PRO A 60 -16.65 2.65 -6.12
CA PRO A 60 -17.42 2.58 -4.88
C PRO A 60 -17.18 3.82 -4.01
N GLY A 61 -18.25 4.51 -3.64
CA GLY A 61 -18.19 5.74 -2.86
C GLY A 61 -18.22 7.04 -3.67
N ILE A 62 -18.16 6.97 -5.01
CA ILE A 62 -18.33 8.12 -5.91
C ILE A 62 -19.71 8.05 -6.58
N GLY A 63 -20.66 8.83 -6.06
CA GLY A 63 -21.98 9.03 -6.69
C GLY A 63 -21.98 10.20 -7.68
N LYS A 64 -23.09 10.39 -8.41
CA LYS A 64 -23.26 11.47 -9.40
C LYS A 64 -22.86 12.86 -8.88
N THR A 65 -23.29 13.22 -7.67
CA THR A 65 -22.98 14.52 -7.07
C THR A 65 -21.49 14.72 -6.75
N LEU A 66 -20.77 13.63 -6.45
CA LEU A 66 -19.32 13.68 -6.23
C LEU A 66 -18.59 13.76 -7.58
N ASP A 67 -19.08 13.03 -8.57
CA ASP A 67 -18.57 13.08 -9.95
C ASP A 67 -18.74 14.47 -10.59
N GLU A 68 -19.87 15.14 -10.37
CA GLU A 68 -20.10 16.54 -10.76
C GLU A 68 -19.04 17.49 -10.16
N LYS A 69 -18.58 17.23 -8.94
CA LYS A 69 -17.51 18.02 -8.30
C LYS A 69 -16.14 17.73 -8.88
N VAL A 70 -15.88 16.48 -9.26
CA VAL A 70 -14.69 16.15 -10.05
C VAL A 70 -14.71 16.93 -11.35
N GLY A 71 -15.82 16.90 -12.10
CA GLY A 71 -15.99 17.68 -13.33
C GLY A 71 -15.77 19.18 -13.13
N GLN A 72 -16.36 19.76 -12.07
CA GLN A 72 -16.15 21.16 -11.73
C GLN A 72 -14.66 21.49 -11.50
N LEU A 73 -13.94 20.63 -10.78
CA LEU A 73 -12.51 20.80 -10.54
C LEU A 73 -11.71 20.73 -11.85
N LEU A 74 -12.06 19.82 -12.76
CA LEU A 74 -11.40 19.68 -14.07
C LEU A 74 -11.63 20.88 -14.98
N GLU A 75 -12.83 21.46 -14.95
CA GLU A 75 -13.22 22.59 -15.79
C GLU A 75 -12.69 23.92 -15.27
N THR A 76 -12.82 24.14 -13.95
CA THR A 76 -12.62 25.46 -13.33
C THR A 76 -11.39 25.55 -12.44
N GLY A 77 -10.72 24.43 -12.15
CA GLY A 77 -9.60 24.35 -11.20
C GLY A 77 -10.02 24.46 -9.73
N SER A 78 -11.33 24.55 -9.43
CA SER A 78 -11.84 24.68 -8.05
C SER A 78 -13.18 23.95 -7.88
N ILE A 79 -13.59 23.74 -6.63
CA ILE A 79 -14.93 23.25 -6.30
C ILE A 79 -15.66 24.39 -5.58
N SER A 80 -16.78 24.86 -6.12
CA SER A 80 -17.47 26.04 -5.56
C SER A 80 -17.94 25.86 -4.11
N ALA A 81 -18.21 24.62 -3.70
CA ALA A 81 -18.52 24.31 -2.31
C ALA A 81 -17.33 24.51 -1.37
N VAL A 82 -16.10 24.20 -1.83
CA VAL A 82 -14.86 24.43 -1.06
C VAL A 82 -14.69 25.94 -0.86
N GLU A 83 -14.74 26.72 -1.93
CA GLU A 83 -14.53 28.17 -1.87
C GLU A 83 -15.54 28.87 -0.95
N LYS A 84 -16.82 28.48 -1.02
CA LYS A 84 -17.86 29.01 -0.14
C LYS A 84 -17.62 28.69 1.34
N LEU A 85 -17.12 27.49 1.64
CA LEU A 85 -16.87 27.08 3.01
C LEU A 85 -15.54 27.64 3.54
N ARG A 86 -14.50 27.73 2.71
CA ARG A 86 -13.24 28.43 3.04
C ARG A 86 -13.48 29.88 3.44
N ALA A 87 -14.42 30.57 2.79
CA ALA A 87 -14.78 31.94 3.16
C ALA A 87 -15.37 32.07 4.59
N LYS A 88 -15.84 30.98 5.20
CA LYS A 88 -16.42 30.98 6.56
C LYS A 88 -15.40 30.72 7.66
N PHE A 89 -14.24 30.14 7.35
CA PHE A 89 -13.28 29.65 8.34
C PHE A 89 -11.86 30.10 8.00
N PRO A 90 -11.04 30.50 8.99
CA PRO A 90 -9.62 30.78 8.75
C PRO A 90 -8.90 29.59 8.13
N VAL A 91 -7.98 29.83 7.18
CA VAL A 91 -7.24 28.79 6.46
C VAL A 91 -6.51 27.85 7.42
N GLY A 92 -5.85 28.40 8.44
CA GLY A 92 -5.09 27.60 9.39
C GLY A 92 -5.94 26.72 10.31
N LEU A 93 -7.27 26.94 10.39
CA LEU A 93 -8.17 26.08 11.17
C LEU A 93 -8.29 24.67 10.57
N VAL A 94 -8.22 24.54 9.24
CA VAL A 94 -8.19 23.25 8.55
C VAL A 94 -6.85 22.56 8.79
N ASP A 95 -5.73 23.28 8.86
CA ASP A 95 -4.44 22.66 9.16
C ASP A 95 -4.38 22.08 10.58
N LEU A 96 -5.11 22.67 11.53
CA LEU A 96 -5.28 22.11 12.86
C LEU A 96 -5.98 20.75 12.83
N THR A 97 -6.94 20.52 11.92
CA THR A 97 -7.71 19.26 11.86
C THR A 97 -6.84 18.05 11.50
N ARG A 98 -5.69 18.31 10.87
CA ARG A 98 -4.74 17.31 10.39
C ARG A 98 -3.81 16.80 11.49
N LEU A 99 -3.75 17.47 12.65
CA LEU A 99 -2.95 16.98 13.77
C LEU A 99 -3.61 15.77 14.44
N PRO A 100 -2.84 14.71 14.76
CA PRO A 100 -3.37 13.55 15.46
C PRO A 100 -4.10 13.95 16.75
N GLY A 101 -5.34 13.49 16.90
CA GLY A 101 -6.17 13.77 18.08
C GLY A 101 -6.85 15.15 18.07
N LEU A 102 -6.62 16.00 17.05
CA LEU A 102 -7.25 17.30 16.90
C LEU A 102 -8.19 17.30 15.68
N GLY A 103 -9.32 16.59 15.75
CA GLY A 103 -10.31 16.61 14.66
C GLY A 103 -11.11 17.93 14.57
N PRO A 104 -11.96 18.12 13.54
CA PRO A 104 -12.69 19.37 13.27
C PRO A 104 -13.43 19.96 14.47
N LYS A 105 -14.15 19.15 15.24
CA LYS A 105 -14.88 19.62 16.45
C LYS A 105 -13.93 20.20 17.51
N ARG A 106 -12.78 19.58 17.68
CA ARG A 106 -11.78 20.02 18.67
C ARG A 106 -11.05 21.27 18.18
N ALA A 107 -10.68 21.31 16.90
CA ALA A 107 -10.11 22.51 16.28
C ALA A 107 -11.07 23.71 16.42
N ARG A 108 -12.36 23.51 16.13
CA ARG A 108 -13.40 24.53 16.32
C ARG A 108 -13.50 25.02 17.77
N ALA A 109 -13.49 24.10 18.75
CA ALA A 109 -13.56 24.47 20.15
C ALA A 109 -12.35 25.30 20.63
N LEU A 110 -11.15 25.01 20.11
CA LEU A 110 -9.94 25.80 20.40
C LEU A 110 -9.99 27.19 19.73
N TYR A 111 -10.50 27.26 18.49
CA TYR A 111 -10.72 28.53 17.82
C TYR A 111 -11.74 29.40 18.56
N ASP A 112 -12.91 28.85 18.88
CA ASP A 112 -13.99 29.61 19.53
C ASP A 112 -13.61 30.08 20.95
N GLN A 113 -12.79 29.32 21.70
CA GLN A 113 -12.43 29.65 23.10
C GLN A 113 -11.11 30.41 23.24
N LEU A 114 -10.11 30.11 22.41
CA LEU A 114 -8.76 30.66 22.55
C LEU A 114 -8.30 31.50 21.34
N GLY A 115 -9.09 31.56 20.26
CA GLY A 115 -8.73 32.25 19.03
C GLY A 115 -7.57 31.56 18.28
N ILE A 116 -7.35 30.27 18.50
CA ILE A 116 -6.27 29.52 17.85
C ILE A 116 -6.70 29.18 16.43
N ASP A 117 -6.04 29.81 15.45
CA ASP A 117 -6.38 29.74 14.03
C ASP A 117 -5.24 29.21 13.14
N SER A 118 -4.13 28.77 13.75
CA SER A 118 -2.92 28.31 13.05
C SER A 118 -2.10 27.34 13.90
N LEU A 119 -1.27 26.52 13.23
CA LEU A 119 -0.37 25.57 13.91
C LEU A 119 0.63 26.29 14.83
N ASP A 120 1.10 27.47 14.45
CA ASP A 120 1.99 28.28 15.29
C ASP A 120 1.29 28.81 16.53
N ALA A 121 0.05 29.32 16.39
CA ALA A 121 -0.77 29.71 17.53
C ALA A 121 -1.06 28.53 18.46
N LEU A 122 -1.31 27.34 17.92
CA LEU A 122 -1.51 26.11 18.70
C LEU A 122 -0.24 25.71 19.44
N ARG A 123 0.92 25.74 18.78
CA ARG A 123 2.22 25.44 19.37
C ARG A 123 2.54 26.40 20.52
N ALA A 124 2.34 27.70 20.31
CA ALA A 124 2.55 28.72 21.34
C ALA A 124 1.59 28.53 22.54
N ALA A 125 0.32 28.23 22.27
CA ALA A 125 -0.67 27.95 23.32
C ALA A 125 -0.32 26.68 24.13
N ALA A 126 0.22 25.65 23.49
CA ALA A 126 0.67 24.43 24.16
C ALA A 126 1.90 24.69 25.05
N GLN A 127 2.87 25.45 24.54
CA GLN A 127 4.10 25.81 25.28
C GLN A 127 3.82 26.73 26.49
N THR A 128 2.80 27.58 26.39
CA THR A 128 2.38 28.49 27.46
C THR A 128 1.32 27.89 28.39
N HIS A 129 1.05 26.59 28.27
CA HIS A 129 0.10 25.86 29.11
C HIS A 129 -1.34 26.39 29.05
N ARG A 130 -1.74 27.02 27.94
CA ARG A 130 -3.09 27.56 27.77
C ARG A 130 -4.10 26.51 27.30
N LEU A 131 -3.65 25.39 26.74
CA LEU A 131 -4.56 24.36 26.20
C LEU A 131 -5.20 23.54 27.31
N ARG A 132 -4.46 23.23 28.36
CA ARG A 132 -4.95 22.44 29.50
C ARG A 132 -6.13 23.06 30.26
N ASP A 133 -6.29 24.38 30.17
CA ASP A 133 -7.37 25.13 30.84
C ASP A 133 -8.69 25.09 30.06
N VAL A 134 -8.66 24.63 28.80
CA VAL A 134 -9.85 24.51 27.97
C VAL A 134 -10.58 23.20 28.31
N ARG A 135 -11.89 23.31 28.55
CA ARG A 135 -12.74 22.15 28.84
C ARG A 135 -12.63 21.11 27.72
N GLY A 136 -12.11 19.92 28.06
CA GLY A 136 -11.89 18.80 27.13
C GLY A 136 -10.46 18.64 26.60
N PHE A 137 -9.52 19.53 26.95
CA PHE A 137 -8.17 19.59 26.40
C PHE A 137 -7.04 19.54 27.46
N GLY A 138 -7.33 19.01 28.65
CA GLY A 138 -6.40 18.94 29.80
C GLY A 138 -4.98 18.43 29.51
N ALA A 139 -4.08 18.50 30.50
CA ALA A 139 -2.63 18.33 30.36
C ALA A 139 -2.15 17.21 29.41
N ARG A 140 -2.78 16.02 29.43
CA ARG A 140 -2.44 14.90 28.52
C ARG A 140 -2.59 15.25 27.04
N PHE A 141 -3.62 16.02 26.67
CA PHE A 141 -3.81 16.46 25.30
C PHE A 141 -2.72 17.45 24.89
N GLU A 142 -2.38 18.39 25.77
CA GLU A 142 -1.30 19.36 25.52
C GLU A 142 0.06 18.67 25.33
N GLU A 143 0.39 17.70 26.18
CA GLU A 143 1.57 16.85 26.04
C GLU A 143 1.56 16.11 24.69
N ALA A 144 0.42 15.57 24.28
CA ALA A 144 0.28 14.91 22.98
C ALA A 144 0.50 15.87 21.79
N VAL A 145 0.02 17.12 21.88
CA VAL A 145 0.25 18.15 20.86
C VAL A 145 1.73 18.52 20.77
N LEU A 146 2.40 18.74 21.91
CA LEU A 146 3.84 19.04 21.93
C LEU A 146 4.66 17.85 21.39
N ALA A 147 4.30 16.62 21.76
CA ALA A 147 4.93 15.42 21.25
C ALA A 147 4.73 15.26 19.73
N ALA A 148 3.55 15.60 19.21
CA ALA A 148 3.28 15.58 17.78
C ALA A 148 4.21 16.55 17.04
N PHE A 149 4.34 17.80 17.51
CA PHE A 149 5.26 18.77 16.90
C PHE A 149 6.73 18.33 17.01
N ALA A 150 7.16 17.77 18.14
CA ALA A 150 8.50 17.23 18.31
C ALA A 150 8.78 16.02 17.39
N ALA A 151 7.74 15.25 17.05
CA ALA A 151 7.81 14.14 16.11
C ALA A 151 7.77 14.57 14.62
N GLY A 152 7.77 15.87 14.34
CA GLY A 152 7.73 16.42 12.98
C GLY A 152 6.30 16.57 12.42
N ALA A 153 5.26 16.57 13.25
CA ALA A 153 3.92 16.90 12.78
C ALA A 153 3.91 18.37 12.27
N GLY A 154 3.60 18.54 10.99
CA GLY A 154 3.73 19.82 10.28
C GLY A 154 5.01 19.93 9.43
N GLU A 155 5.95 18.97 9.52
CA GLU A 155 7.05 18.80 8.57
C GLU A 155 6.71 17.71 7.54
N GLN A 156 7.25 17.84 6.33
CA GLN A 156 6.89 17.04 5.15
C GLN A 156 6.87 15.52 5.42
N GLU A 157 5.77 14.91 5.03
CA GLU A 157 5.30 13.56 5.32
C GLU A 157 6.39 12.47 5.33
N ARG A 158 6.52 11.76 6.46
CA ARG A 158 7.04 10.39 6.46
C ARG A 158 6.12 9.56 5.57
N ARG A 159 6.62 9.13 4.40
CA ARG A 159 5.84 8.33 3.44
C ARG A 159 5.24 7.11 4.16
N PRO A 160 3.91 6.97 4.21
CA PRO A 160 3.27 5.84 4.87
C PRO A 160 3.63 4.54 4.16
N ARG A 161 3.78 3.45 4.93
CA ARG A 161 3.94 2.10 4.37
C ARG A 161 2.59 1.58 3.88
N THR A 162 2.60 0.82 2.79
CA THR A 162 1.41 0.16 2.25
C THR A 162 1.38 -1.29 2.69
N LEU A 163 0.24 -1.79 3.17
CA LEU A 163 0.08 -3.20 3.53
C LEU A 163 0.23 -4.11 2.31
N LEU A 164 0.81 -5.31 2.52
CA LEU A 164 1.11 -6.25 1.45
C LEU A 164 -0.11 -6.56 0.55
N HIS A 165 -1.27 -6.82 1.14
CA HIS A 165 -2.49 -7.15 0.38
C HIS A 165 -2.95 -6.04 -0.57
N LYS A 166 -2.55 -4.78 -0.34
CA LYS A 166 -2.84 -3.66 -1.25
C LYS A 166 -1.74 -3.49 -2.30
N ALA A 167 -0.48 -3.70 -1.90
CA ALA A 167 0.66 -3.50 -2.77
C ALA A 167 0.83 -4.65 -3.79
N LEU A 168 0.58 -5.89 -3.37
CA LEU A 168 0.84 -7.09 -4.16
C LEU A 168 0.03 -7.13 -5.47
N PRO A 169 -1.30 -6.92 -5.47
CA PRO A 169 -2.06 -6.91 -6.72
C PRO A 169 -1.60 -5.83 -7.72
N VAL A 170 -1.15 -4.67 -7.21
CA VAL A 170 -0.62 -3.60 -8.05
C VAL A 170 0.73 -4.01 -8.66
N GLY A 171 1.62 -4.58 -7.84
CA GLY A 171 2.90 -5.08 -8.33
C GLY A 171 2.75 -6.20 -9.35
N GLU A 172 1.88 -7.18 -9.08
CA GLU A 172 1.59 -8.30 -9.98
C GLU A 172 1.00 -7.80 -11.30
N GLY A 173 0.05 -6.86 -11.27
CA GLY A 173 -0.52 -6.27 -12.48
C GLY A 173 0.53 -5.52 -13.32
N ILE A 174 1.48 -4.81 -12.70
CA ILE A 174 2.60 -4.18 -13.42
C ILE A 174 3.49 -5.25 -14.07
N VAL A 175 3.84 -6.30 -13.33
CA VAL A 175 4.68 -7.39 -13.85
C VAL A 175 3.98 -8.10 -15.02
N GLU A 176 2.70 -8.42 -14.89
CA GLU A 176 1.91 -9.06 -15.94
C GLU A 176 1.87 -8.20 -17.21
N ALA A 177 1.55 -6.90 -17.07
CA ALA A 177 1.51 -5.98 -18.20
C ALA A 177 2.88 -5.85 -18.91
N LEU A 178 3.97 -5.75 -18.14
CA LEU A 178 5.32 -5.66 -18.71
C LEU A 178 5.78 -6.97 -19.37
N ARG A 179 5.38 -8.14 -18.85
CA ARG A 179 5.64 -9.42 -19.51
C ARG A 179 4.90 -9.49 -20.83
N ALA A 180 3.61 -9.16 -20.85
CA ALA A 180 2.80 -9.17 -22.06
C ALA A 180 3.38 -8.23 -23.15
N THR A 181 3.73 -6.99 -22.79
CA THR A 181 4.38 -6.07 -23.73
C THR A 181 5.77 -6.55 -24.14
N GLY A 182 6.53 -7.12 -23.21
CA GLY A 182 7.85 -7.66 -23.50
C GLY A 182 7.82 -8.83 -24.49
N GLU A 183 6.84 -9.74 -24.37
CA GLU A 183 6.60 -10.84 -25.30
C GLU A 183 6.23 -10.32 -26.70
N GLU A 184 5.36 -9.31 -26.78
CA GLU A 184 5.00 -8.66 -28.05
C GLU A 184 6.22 -8.01 -28.72
N LEU A 185 7.06 -7.31 -27.95
CA LEU A 185 8.28 -6.66 -28.45
C LEU A 185 9.37 -7.65 -28.87
N ALA A 186 9.50 -8.77 -28.16
CA ALA A 186 10.53 -9.78 -28.42
C ALA A 186 10.18 -10.69 -29.61
N GLY A 187 8.90 -10.88 -29.92
CA GLY A 187 8.47 -11.88 -30.91
C GLY A 187 8.97 -13.29 -30.55
N ASN A 188 9.63 -13.98 -31.49
CA ASN A 188 10.22 -15.32 -31.27
C ASN A 188 11.62 -15.28 -30.62
N ALA A 189 12.14 -14.11 -30.23
CA ALA A 189 13.44 -14.01 -29.56
C ALA A 189 13.34 -14.35 -28.05
N VAL A 190 14.50 -14.53 -27.40
CA VAL A 190 14.59 -14.86 -25.96
C VAL A 190 13.71 -13.91 -25.15
N GLY A 191 12.74 -14.48 -24.44
CA GLY A 191 11.64 -13.76 -23.81
C GLY A 191 12.07 -12.78 -22.73
N VAL A 192 11.23 -11.75 -22.52
CA VAL A 192 11.40 -10.77 -21.45
C VAL A 192 11.08 -11.43 -20.12
N ARG A 193 12.02 -11.37 -19.17
CA ARG A 193 11.79 -11.80 -17.80
C ARG A 193 11.51 -10.58 -16.94
N VAL A 194 10.40 -10.58 -16.21
CA VAL A 194 10.04 -9.50 -15.27
C VAL A 194 9.64 -10.13 -13.95
N GLU A 195 10.14 -9.62 -12.82
CA GLU A 195 9.76 -10.08 -11.49
C GLU A 195 9.64 -8.93 -10.49
N LEU A 196 8.80 -9.13 -9.47
CA LEU A 196 8.83 -8.29 -8.27
C LEU A 196 10.07 -8.64 -7.44
N ALA A 197 10.69 -7.63 -6.84
CA ALA A 197 11.81 -7.76 -5.92
C ALA A 197 11.48 -7.10 -4.57
N GLY A 198 12.47 -6.59 -3.85
CA GLY A 198 12.26 -5.83 -2.62
C GLY A 198 11.55 -6.59 -1.50
N SER A 199 10.94 -5.83 -0.60
CA SER A 199 10.18 -6.39 0.53
C SER A 199 8.93 -7.15 0.11
N ILE A 200 8.37 -6.84 -1.07
CA ILE A 200 7.17 -7.51 -1.55
C ILE A 200 7.44 -8.97 -1.91
N ARG A 201 8.58 -9.24 -2.55
CA ARG A 201 9.01 -10.61 -2.87
C ARG A 201 9.34 -11.43 -1.63
N ARG A 202 9.74 -10.78 -0.53
CA ARG A 202 9.98 -11.45 0.77
C ARG A 202 8.71 -11.61 1.61
N LEU A 203 7.54 -11.23 1.08
CA LEU A 203 6.25 -11.25 1.78
C LEU A 203 6.25 -10.48 3.11
N ALA A 204 6.95 -9.35 3.17
CA ALA A 204 6.87 -8.46 4.32
C ALA A 204 5.43 -7.94 4.50
N ASP A 205 4.98 -7.79 5.74
CA ASP A 205 3.61 -7.36 6.09
C ASP A 205 3.18 -6.02 5.45
N SER A 206 4.16 -5.19 5.17
CA SER A 206 4.03 -3.85 4.62
C SER A 206 5.27 -3.49 3.81
N VAL A 207 5.09 -2.65 2.80
CA VAL A 207 6.14 -2.21 1.86
C VAL A 207 6.20 -0.70 1.78
N LYS A 208 7.34 -0.16 1.37
CA LYS A 208 7.55 1.29 1.19
C LYS A 208 7.30 1.70 -0.27
N ASP A 209 7.72 0.85 -1.18
CA ASP A 209 7.75 1.01 -2.63
C ASP A 209 7.60 -0.37 -3.29
N LEU A 210 7.36 -0.35 -4.60
CA LEU A 210 7.39 -1.54 -5.45
C LEU A 210 8.71 -1.57 -6.22
N ASP A 211 9.47 -2.64 -6.02
CA ASP A 211 10.68 -2.90 -6.80
C ASP A 211 10.34 -3.90 -7.91
N VAL A 212 10.49 -3.49 -9.16
CA VAL A 212 10.28 -4.33 -10.33
C VAL A 212 11.61 -4.48 -11.05
N ILE A 213 11.99 -5.71 -11.37
CA ILE A 213 13.18 -5.98 -12.18
C ILE A 213 12.78 -6.60 -13.51
N ALA A 214 13.55 -6.31 -14.55
CA ALA A 214 13.39 -6.92 -15.85
C ALA A 214 14.73 -7.25 -16.50
N ALA A 215 14.73 -8.31 -17.30
CA ALA A 215 15.76 -8.59 -18.30
C ALA A 215 15.12 -8.61 -19.69
N THR A 216 15.69 -7.79 -20.58
CA THR A 216 15.27 -7.68 -21.98
C THR A 216 16.45 -7.23 -22.85
N PRO A 217 16.54 -7.67 -24.11
CA PRO A 217 17.48 -7.11 -25.08
C PRO A 217 17.14 -5.66 -25.50
N ASP A 218 15.91 -5.19 -25.26
CA ASP A 218 15.48 -3.81 -25.54
C ASP A 218 14.94 -3.10 -24.28
N PRO A 219 15.83 -2.54 -23.44
CA PRO A 219 15.44 -1.83 -22.23
C PRO A 219 14.61 -0.57 -22.49
N ALA A 220 14.89 0.13 -23.58
CA ALA A 220 14.25 1.42 -23.88
C ALA A 220 12.76 1.24 -24.17
N ALA A 221 12.40 0.22 -24.97
CA ALA A 221 11.01 -0.08 -25.27
C ALA A 221 10.23 -0.49 -24.01
N LEU A 222 10.82 -1.31 -23.13
CA LEU A 222 10.17 -1.74 -21.90
C LEU A 222 9.97 -0.57 -20.91
N VAL A 223 10.95 0.32 -20.79
CA VAL A 223 10.83 1.55 -19.96
C VAL A 223 9.74 2.47 -20.50
N ALA A 224 9.59 2.58 -21.82
CA ALA A 224 8.51 3.35 -22.42
C ALA A 224 7.14 2.72 -22.13
N ALA A 225 7.01 1.40 -22.26
CA ALA A 225 5.80 0.65 -21.93
C ALA A 225 5.41 0.82 -20.45
N PHE A 226 6.38 0.65 -19.54
CA PHE A 226 6.20 0.89 -18.11
C PHE A 226 5.64 2.28 -17.81
N ALA A 227 6.20 3.30 -18.43
CA ALA A 227 5.78 4.68 -18.19
C ALA A 227 4.42 5.04 -18.82
N ALA A 228 3.86 4.16 -19.66
CA ALA A 228 2.57 4.31 -20.31
C ALA A 228 1.45 3.47 -19.67
N LEU A 229 1.76 2.65 -18.65
CA LEU A 229 0.76 1.85 -17.95
C LEU A 229 -0.28 2.75 -17.27
N ASP A 230 -1.57 2.40 -17.38
CA ASP A 230 -2.69 3.16 -16.80
C ASP A 230 -2.60 3.36 -15.27
N VAL A 231 -1.86 2.48 -14.59
CA VAL A 231 -1.64 2.56 -13.14
C VAL A 231 -0.64 3.65 -12.75
N ILE A 232 0.19 4.10 -13.70
CA ILE A 232 1.24 5.09 -13.50
C ILE A 232 0.70 6.50 -13.74
N GLU A 233 0.72 7.32 -12.69
CA GLU A 233 0.33 8.73 -12.75
C GLU A 233 1.46 9.61 -13.32
N GLU A 234 2.68 9.37 -12.84
CA GLU A 234 3.84 10.17 -13.18
C GLU A 234 5.09 9.31 -13.24
N CYS A 235 5.90 9.49 -14.28
CA CYS A 235 7.21 8.88 -14.39
C CYS A 235 8.31 9.94 -14.18
N SER A 236 8.83 10.00 -12.95
CA SER A 236 9.78 11.00 -12.48
C SER A 236 11.19 10.90 -13.09
N SER A 237 11.61 9.71 -13.53
CA SER A 237 12.87 9.53 -14.26
C SER A 237 12.79 8.38 -15.23
N ARG A 238 13.31 8.58 -16.45
CA ARG A 238 13.48 7.54 -17.47
C ARG A 238 14.94 7.47 -17.85
N ARG A 239 15.55 6.30 -17.70
CA ARG A 239 16.91 5.99 -18.13
C ARG A 239 16.86 4.67 -18.88
N GLU A 240 17.90 4.38 -19.64
CA GLU A 240 18.00 3.11 -20.37
C GLU A 240 17.94 1.90 -19.42
N ALA A 241 18.64 1.97 -18.28
CA ALA A 241 18.68 0.92 -17.27
C ALA A 241 17.47 0.89 -16.30
N GLY A 242 16.42 1.68 -16.56
CA GLY A 242 15.23 1.67 -15.71
C GLY A 242 14.51 3.01 -15.55
N ALA A 243 13.48 3.01 -14.71
CA ALA A 243 12.65 4.18 -14.46
C ALA A 243 12.11 4.23 -13.03
N ARG A 244 11.78 5.43 -12.58
CA ARG A 244 11.07 5.65 -11.31
C ARG A 244 9.76 6.34 -11.58
N ALA A 245 8.69 5.76 -11.07
CA ALA A 245 7.35 6.24 -11.27
C ALA A 245 6.55 6.27 -9.97
N ARG A 246 5.39 6.91 -10.04
CA ARG A 246 4.38 6.96 -8.99
C ARG A 246 3.06 6.48 -9.56
N THR A 247 2.37 5.62 -8.81
CA THR A 247 1.02 5.20 -9.16
C THR A 247 0.00 6.28 -8.82
N HIS A 248 -1.20 6.19 -9.39
CA HIS A 248 -2.34 7.03 -9.01
C HIS A 248 -2.73 6.89 -7.52
N SER A 249 -2.42 5.76 -6.90
CA SER A 249 -2.59 5.55 -5.45
C SER A 249 -1.44 6.09 -4.60
N GLY A 250 -0.46 6.75 -5.22
CA GLY A 250 0.67 7.41 -4.55
C GLY A 250 1.87 6.50 -4.24
N MET A 251 1.85 5.23 -4.65
CA MET A 251 2.96 4.31 -4.42
C MET A 251 4.13 4.61 -5.35
N SER A 252 5.35 4.56 -4.82
CA SER A 252 6.56 4.67 -5.65
C SER A 252 6.90 3.30 -6.25
N VAL A 253 7.31 3.30 -7.52
CA VAL A 253 7.72 2.10 -8.26
C VAL A 253 9.11 2.34 -8.86
N ASP A 254 10.09 1.49 -8.55
CA ASP A 254 11.42 1.48 -9.19
C ASP A 254 11.48 0.29 -10.16
N LEU A 255 11.58 0.58 -11.45
CA LEU A 255 11.86 -0.40 -12.50
C LEU A 255 13.37 -0.41 -12.76
N ARG A 256 14.00 -1.58 -12.63
CA ARG A 256 15.39 -1.81 -13.01
C ARG A 256 15.47 -2.79 -14.16
N VAL A 257 16.19 -2.41 -15.22
CA VAL A 257 16.35 -3.26 -16.42
C VAL A 257 17.81 -3.61 -16.61
N VAL A 258 18.10 -4.89 -16.81
CA VAL A 258 19.45 -5.43 -17.01
C VAL A 258 19.50 -6.39 -18.19
N ALA A 259 20.71 -6.76 -18.60
CA ALA A 259 20.90 -7.83 -19.57
C ALA A 259 20.50 -9.20 -18.97
N PRO A 260 20.06 -10.17 -19.80
CA PRO A 260 19.60 -11.49 -19.33
C PRO A 260 20.64 -12.26 -18.49
N ASP A 261 21.92 -12.13 -18.80
CA ASP A 261 23.03 -12.79 -18.09
C ASP A 261 23.28 -12.22 -16.68
N GLN A 262 22.69 -11.06 -16.34
CA GLN A 262 22.86 -10.38 -15.06
C GLN A 262 21.60 -10.46 -14.16
N PHE A 263 20.52 -11.04 -14.65
CA PHE A 263 19.22 -11.00 -13.96
C PHE A 263 19.28 -11.59 -12.55
N GLY A 264 19.99 -12.70 -12.35
CA GLY A 264 20.16 -13.36 -11.06
C GLY A 264 20.87 -12.47 -10.02
N ASN A 265 21.91 -11.74 -10.43
CA ASN A 265 22.62 -10.80 -9.55
C ASN A 265 21.70 -9.67 -9.09
N LEU A 266 20.98 -9.05 -10.03
CA LEU A 266 20.07 -7.96 -9.70
C LEU A 266 18.92 -8.45 -8.82
N LEU A 267 18.35 -9.62 -9.12
CA LEU A 267 17.24 -10.17 -8.33
C LEU A 267 17.68 -10.46 -6.89
N GLN A 268 18.84 -11.08 -6.68
CA GLN A 268 19.37 -11.31 -5.33
C GLN A 268 19.54 -9.97 -4.60
N HIS A 269 20.24 -9.01 -5.23
CA HIS A 269 20.52 -7.71 -4.63
C HIS A 269 19.23 -6.96 -4.27
N LEU A 270 18.30 -6.80 -5.22
CA LEU A 270 17.13 -5.95 -5.06
C LEU A 270 16.06 -6.62 -4.21
N THR A 271 16.04 -7.96 -4.11
CA THR A 271 15.19 -8.67 -3.15
C THR A 271 15.60 -8.37 -1.71
N GLY A 272 16.91 -8.29 -1.44
CA GLY A 272 17.42 -8.08 -0.09
C GLY A 272 17.07 -9.21 0.88
N SER A 273 16.82 -8.95 2.16
CA SER A 273 16.77 -7.63 2.81
C SER A 273 18.12 -6.91 2.84
N LYS A 274 18.14 -5.65 3.30
CA LYS A 274 19.42 -4.93 3.51
C LYS A 274 20.35 -5.71 4.44
N ALA A 275 19.82 -6.31 5.50
CA ALA A 275 20.60 -7.08 6.46
C ALA A 275 21.18 -8.34 5.80
N HIS A 276 20.34 -9.09 5.08
CA HIS A 276 20.79 -10.25 4.31
C HIS A 276 21.90 -9.91 3.32
N ASN A 277 21.75 -8.82 2.56
CA ASN A 277 22.77 -8.39 1.60
C ASN A 277 24.09 -8.01 2.27
N VAL A 278 24.04 -7.36 3.43
CA VAL A 278 25.25 -7.02 4.20
C VAL A 278 25.93 -8.30 4.66
N GLY A 279 25.20 -9.22 5.31
CA GLY A 279 25.75 -10.50 5.77
C GLY A 279 26.32 -11.35 4.62
N LEU A 280 25.63 -11.39 3.46
CA LEU A 280 26.07 -12.13 2.28
C LEU A 280 27.39 -11.57 1.73
N ARG A 281 27.50 -10.23 1.64
CA ARG A 281 28.72 -9.56 1.18
C ARG A 281 29.88 -9.79 2.15
N GLU A 282 29.64 -9.66 3.45
CA GLU A 282 30.66 -9.93 4.46
C GLU A 282 31.16 -11.38 4.40
N ALA A 283 30.25 -12.35 4.19
CA ALA A 283 30.62 -13.74 3.99
C ALA A 283 31.41 -13.98 2.69
N ALA A 284 31.05 -13.30 1.61
CA ALA A 284 31.73 -13.39 0.31
C ALA A 284 33.15 -12.80 0.36
N VAL A 285 33.33 -11.63 0.99
CA VAL A 285 34.63 -10.95 1.08
C VAL A 285 35.65 -11.80 1.84
N ARG A 286 35.24 -12.57 2.85
CA ARG A 286 36.11 -13.53 3.55
C ARG A 286 36.69 -14.62 2.64
N ARG A 287 36.16 -14.78 1.44
CA ARG A 287 36.58 -15.74 0.41
C ARG A 287 37.18 -15.06 -0.83
N GLY A 288 37.47 -13.75 -0.77
CA GLY A 288 37.99 -12.99 -1.91
C GLY A 288 36.96 -12.73 -3.01
N LEU A 289 35.66 -12.70 -2.66
CA LEU A 289 34.57 -12.44 -3.59
C LEU A 289 33.83 -11.15 -3.22
N HIS A 290 33.50 -10.30 -4.20
CA HIS A 290 32.72 -9.08 -3.99
C HIS A 290 31.40 -9.13 -4.75
N VAL A 291 30.28 -9.13 -4.02
CA VAL A 291 28.94 -9.28 -4.58
C VAL A 291 28.28 -7.92 -4.80
N SER A 292 27.84 -7.69 -6.04
CA SER A 292 27.09 -6.49 -6.44
C SER A 292 25.86 -6.87 -7.28
N GLU A 293 25.02 -5.88 -7.59
CA GLU A 293 23.93 -6.00 -8.56
C GLU A 293 24.42 -6.29 -10.00
N TYR A 294 25.71 -6.06 -10.27
CA TYR A 294 26.32 -6.22 -11.60
C TYR A 294 27.03 -7.56 -11.80
N GLY A 295 27.24 -8.33 -10.72
CA GLY A 295 28.05 -9.54 -10.76
C GLY A 295 28.79 -9.82 -9.46
N ILE A 296 29.57 -10.89 -9.48
CA ILE A 296 30.48 -11.29 -8.41
C ILE A 296 31.92 -11.14 -8.94
N LEU A 297 32.69 -10.21 -8.38
CA LEU A 297 34.11 -10.07 -8.67
C LEU A 297 34.90 -11.11 -7.87
N ASP A 298 35.81 -11.80 -8.54
CA ASP A 298 36.77 -12.72 -7.91
C ASP A 298 38.15 -12.06 -7.84
N ASP A 299 38.68 -11.84 -6.62
CA ASP A 299 39.98 -11.21 -6.40
C ASP A 299 41.15 -12.03 -6.97
N ALA A 300 40.99 -13.36 -7.08
CA ALA A 300 42.03 -14.24 -7.58
C ALA A 300 42.22 -14.13 -9.10
N THR A 301 41.14 -13.89 -9.83
CA THR A 301 41.16 -13.79 -11.31
C THR A 301 41.06 -12.35 -11.82
N GLY A 302 40.49 -11.45 -11.02
CA GLY A 302 40.10 -10.10 -11.43
C GLY A 302 38.86 -10.06 -12.32
N GLU A 303 38.18 -11.20 -12.54
CA GLU A 303 37.01 -11.29 -13.41
C GLU A 303 35.71 -11.03 -12.65
N THR A 304 34.79 -10.27 -13.26
CA THR A 304 33.43 -10.11 -12.75
C THR A 304 32.50 -11.08 -13.45
N LEU A 305 31.92 -11.99 -12.67
CA LEU A 305 31.07 -13.06 -13.15
C LEU A 305 29.62 -12.66 -13.01
N ARG A 306 28.89 -12.72 -14.12
CA ARG A 306 27.44 -12.51 -14.17
C ARG A 306 26.70 -13.83 -14.03
N CYS A 307 25.57 -13.79 -13.36
CA CYS A 307 24.71 -14.92 -13.05
C CYS A 307 23.31 -14.61 -13.57
N ALA A 308 22.80 -15.48 -14.44
CA ALA A 308 21.46 -15.34 -15.02
C ALA A 308 20.37 -15.71 -14.00
N THR A 309 20.72 -16.52 -12.99
CA THR A 309 19.81 -17.02 -11.95
C THR A 309 20.32 -16.71 -10.54
N GLU A 310 19.43 -16.65 -9.55
CA GLU A 310 19.85 -16.46 -8.15
C GLU A 310 20.53 -17.71 -7.61
N GLU A 311 20.12 -18.89 -8.08
CA GLU A 311 20.70 -20.18 -7.77
C GLU A 311 22.19 -20.20 -8.14
N GLU A 312 22.55 -19.66 -9.32
CA GLU A 312 23.95 -19.46 -9.71
C GLU A 312 24.68 -18.53 -8.74
N VAL A 313 24.07 -17.40 -8.35
CA VAL A 313 24.66 -16.47 -7.36
C VAL A 313 25.00 -17.20 -6.06
N TYR A 314 24.01 -17.88 -5.46
CA TYR A 314 24.23 -18.61 -4.20
C TYR A 314 25.23 -19.75 -4.35
N ALA A 315 25.17 -20.52 -5.45
CA ALA A 315 26.10 -21.62 -5.71
C ALA A 315 27.55 -21.13 -5.80
N ARG A 316 27.82 -20.00 -6.45
CA ARG A 316 29.16 -19.38 -6.50
C ARG A 316 29.64 -18.93 -5.13
N LEU A 317 28.70 -18.45 -4.31
CA LEU A 317 28.93 -18.13 -2.92
C LEU A 317 28.92 -19.37 -2.01
N GLY A 318 28.94 -20.60 -2.55
CA GLY A 318 29.00 -21.84 -1.76
C GLY A 318 27.84 -22.01 -0.79
N LEU A 319 26.68 -21.45 -1.12
CA LEU A 319 25.46 -21.48 -0.33
C LEU A 319 24.35 -22.20 -1.13
N PRO A 320 23.39 -22.85 -0.46
CA PRO A 320 22.15 -23.23 -1.12
C PRO A 320 21.39 -21.98 -1.56
N TRP A 321 20.51 -22.10 -2.56
CA TRP A 321 19.57 -21.03 -2.86
C TRP A 321 18.64 -20.81 -1.66
N ILE A 322 18.54 -19.56 -1.20
CA ILE A 322 17.75 -19.18 -0.03
C ILE A 322 16.44 -18.55 -0.50
N PRO A 323 15.28 -19.13 -0.14
CA PRO A 323 13.97 -18.54 -0.41
C PRO A 323 13.88 -17.07 0.07
N PRO A 324 13.27 -16.16 -0.72
CA PRO A 324 13.18 -14.74 -0.39
C PRO A 324 12.65 -14.43 1.02
N GLU A 325 11.68 -15.20 1.49
CA GLU A 325 11.01 -15.04 2.79
C GLU A 325 11.95 -15.25 3.98
N LEU A 326 13.07 -15.96 3.78
CA LEU A 326 14.07 -16.24 4.80
C LEU A 326 15.19 -15.20 4.86
N ARG A 327 15.27 -14.28 3.89
CA ARG A 327 16.38 -13.34 3.71
C ARG A 327 16.28 -12.13 4.64
N GLU A 328 16.35 -12.39 5.94
CA GLU A 328 16.19 -11.39 7.00
C GLU A 328 17.34 -11.37 8.02
N ASP A 329 18.46 -12.03 7.70
CA ASP A 329 19.66 -12.14 8.55
C ASP A 329 19.35 -12.72 9.95
N ARG A 330 18.69 -13.88 9.95
CA ARG A 330 18.26 -14.63 11.15
C ARG A 330 18.93 -15.99 11.26
N GLY A 331 20.06 -16.17 10.58
CA GLY A 331 20.87 -17.39 10.57
C GLY A 331 20.85 -18.15 9.25
N GLU A 332 20.16 -17.66 8.23
CA GLU A 332 20.08 -18.29 6.90
C GLU A 332 21.41 -18.32 6.14
N LEU A 333 22.39 -17.50 6.56
CA LEU A 333 23.75 -17.45 6.01
C LEU A 333 24.77 -18.25 6.83
N ALA A 334 24.35 -18.92 7.90
CA ALA A 334 25.26 -19.68 8.76
C ALA A 334 25.84 -20.91 8.02
N PRO A 335 27.10 -21.30 8.30
CA PRO A 335 27.66 -22.54 7.77
C PRO A 335 26.80 -23.76 8.12
N GLY A 336 26.48 -24.57 7.10
CA GLY A 336 25.63 -25.75 7.28
C GLY A 336 24.13 -25.46 7.41
N PHE A 337 23.69 -24.22 7.16
CA PHE A 337 22.26 -23.92 7.08
C PHE A 337 21.56 -24.81 6.05
N ALA A 338 20.56 -25.55 6.52
CA ALA A 338 19.68 -26.33 5.68
C ALA A 338 18.37 -25.56 5.50
N VAL A 339 18.00 -25.29 4.25
CA VAL A 339 16.74 -24.61 3.94
C VAL A 339 15.58 -25.45 4.48
N PRO A 340 14.76 -24.93 5.40
CA PRO A 340 13.63 -25.68 5.94
C PRO A 340 12.58 -25.91 4.84
N ARG A 341 11.77 -26.96 4.99
CA ARG A 341 10.57 -27.12 4.17
C ARG A 341 9.61 -25.97 4.50
N LEU A 342 9.36 -25.11 3.52
CA LEU A 342 8.37 -24.03 3.63
C LEU A 342 6.98 -24.56 3.26
N LEU A 343 5.96 -23.97 3.87
CA LEU A 343 4.57 -24.22 3.49
C LEU A 343 4.26 -23.51 2.18
N THR A 344 3.50 -24.18 1.33
CA THR A 344 2.98 -23.65 0.06
C THR A 344 1.46 -23.57 0.12
N GLN A 345 0.84 -22.91 -0.86
CA GLN A 345 -0.62 -22.92 -0.99
C GLN A 345 -1.19 -24.35 -1.13
N ALA A 346 -0.43 -25.28 -1.71
CA ALA A 346 -0.84 -26.68 -1.85
C ALA A 346 -0.83 -27.45 -0.51
N ASP A 347 -0.14 -26.96 0.52
CA ASP A 347 -0.18 -27.55 1.87
C ASP A 347 -1.41 -27.07 2.67
N LEU A 348 -2.12 -26.03 2.20
CA LEU A 348 -3.28 -25.47 2.88
C LEU A 348 -4.53 -26.32 2.64
N LYS A 349 -4.94 -27.05 3.67
CA LYS A 349 -6.14 -27.91 3.62
C LYS A 349 -7.43 -27.18 3.95
N GLY A 350 -7.36 -26.02 4.60
CA GLY A 350 -8.56 -25.30 4.97
C GLY A 350 -8.28 -23.96 5.61
N ASP A 351 -9.31 -23.12 5.64
CA ASP A 351 -9.29 -21.85 6.36
C ASP A 351 -10.00 -22.04 7.70
N LEU A 352 -9.34 -21.60 8.77
CA LEU A 352 -9.75 -21.84 10.16
C LEU A 352 -10.44 -20.64 10.80
N HIS A 353 -10.68 -19.56 10.06
CA HIS A 353 -11.33 -18.37 10.60
C HIS A 353 -12.17 -17.66 9.54
N CYS A 354 -13.47 -18.00 9.48
CA CYS A 354 -14.40 -17.45 8.51
C CYS A 354 -15.71 -17.01 9.15
N HIS A 355 -16.25 -15.89 8.66
CA HIS A 355 -17.48 -15.29 9.15
C HIS A 355 -18.59 -15.41 8.10
N THR A 356 -19.83 -15.54 8.57
CA THR A 356 -21.01 -15.64 7.72
C THR A 356 -21.95 -14.46 7.96
N VAL A 357 -23.05 -14.42 7.23
CA VAL A 357 -24.16 -13.48 7.47
C VAL A 357 -24.77 -13.58 8.87
N ALA A 358 -24.45 -14.61 9.67
CA ALA A 358 -24.88 -14.68 11.07
C ALA A 358 -24.18 -13.64 11.96
N SER A 359 -23.00 -13.15 11.56
CA SER A 359 -22.28 -12.08 12.25
C SER A 359 -21.94 -10.91 11.31
N ASP A 360 -20.67 -10.78 10.90
CA ASP A 360 -20.15 -9.68 10.07
C ASP A 360 -19.67 -10.12 8.68
N GLY A 361 -19.90 -11.39 8.34
CA GLY A 361 -19.69 -11.92 7.00
C GLY A 361 -20.76 -11.48 6.01
N ARG A 362 -20.54 -11.79 4.73
CA ARG A 362 -21.47 -11.45 3.63
C ARG A 362 -22.08 -12.67 2.95
N ASN A 363 -21.62 -13.86 3.30
CA ASN A 363 -21.97 -15.10 2.64
C ASN A 363 -22.64 -16.06 3.60
N THR A 364 -23.55 -16.87 3.06
CA THR A 364 -24.17 -17.99 3.77
C THR A 364 -23.17 -19.13 3.98
N VAL A 365 -23.47 -20.06 4.87
CA VAL A 365 -22.66 -21.26 5.10
C VAL A 365 -22.47 -22.04 3.80
N GLU A 366 -23.52 -22.21 3.00
CA GLU A 366 -23.47 -22.95 1.73
C GLU A 366 -22.61 -22.26 0.67
N GLU A 367 -22.69 -20.93 0.57
CA GLU A 367 -21.84 -20.16 -0.35
C GLU A 367 -20.37 -20.27 0.04
N MET A 368 -20.07 -20.17 1.34
CA MET A 368 -18.72 -20.31 1.88
C MET A 368 -18.16 -21.72 1.64
N ALA A 369 -18.94 -22.76 1.90
CA ALA A 369 -18.54 -24.15 1.66
C ALA A 369 -18.30 -24.43 0.16
N ARG A 370 -19.14 -23.89 -0.72
CA ARG A 370 -18.95 -23.99 -2.18
C ARG A 370 -17.65 -23.32 -2.61
N ALA A 371 -17.41 -22.08 -2.18
CA ALA A 371 -16.19 -21.35 -2.51
C ALA A 371 -14.93 -22.03 -1.97
N ALA A 372 -15.00 -22.65 -0.78
CA ALA A 372 -13.90 -23.44 -0.23
C ALA A 372 -13.58 -24.67 -1.12
N ARG A 373 -14.60 -25.40 -1.58
CA ARG A 373 -14.46 -26.52 -2.51
C ARG A 373 -13.88 -26.09 -3.86
N GLU A 374 -14.35 -24.99 -4.43
CA GLU A 374 -13.84 -24.42 -5.69
C GLU A 374 -12.36 -24.03 -5.58
N ARG A 375 -11.90 -23.64 -4.38
CA ARG A 375 -10.49 -23.35 -4.08
C ARG A 375 -9.66 -24.58 -3.70
N GLY A 376 -10.26 -25.77 -3.70
CA GLY A 376 -9.56 -27.03 -3.39
C GLY A 376 -9.31 -27.28 -1.90
N LEU A 377 -9.99 -26.56 -1.00
CA LEU A 377 -9.87 -26.80 0.45
C LEU A 377 -10.63 -28.08 0.85
N GLU A 378 -10.02 -28.87 1.73
CA GLU A 378 -10.63 -30.05 2.37
C GLU A 378 -11.66 -29.65 3.43
N TYR A 379 -11.47 -28.53 4.13
CA TYR A 379 -12.37 -28.05 5.18
C TYR A 379 -12.38 -26.52 5.31
N LEU A 380 -13.40 -26.02 6.02
CA LEU A 380 -13.58 -24.62 6.37
C LEU A 380 -14.15 -24.53 7.79
N ALA A 381 -13.59 -23.68 8.64
CA ALA A 381 -14.16 -23.39 9.96
C ALA A 381 -15.00 -22.11 9.94
N ILE A 382 -16.28 -22.24 10.28
CA ILE A 382 -17.17 -21.09 10.51
C ILE A 382 -17.05 -20.66 11.97
N THR A 383 -16.60 -19.42 12.18
CA THR A 383 -16.20 -18.87 13.49
C THR A 383 -16.83 -17.48 13.70
N ASP A 384 -18.16 -17.39 13.59
CA ASP A 384 -18.92 -16.15 13.80
C ASP A 384 -18.72 -15.54 15.20
N HIS A 385 -18.84 -14.21 15.32
CA HIS A 385 -18.57 -13.48 16.57
C HIS A 385 -19.54 -13.81 17.70
N SER A 386 -19.03 -13.87 18.94
CA SER A 386 -19.82 -13.93 20.17
C SER A 386 -20.09 -12.55 20.77
N ALA A 387 -21.03 -12.48 21.72
CA ALA A 387 -21.50 -11.23 22.34
C ALA A 387 -20.44 -10.45 23.15
N THR A 388 -19.27 -11.02 23.42
CA THR A 388 -18.31 -10.47 24.39
C THR A 388 -17.58 -9.20 23.92
N HIS A 389 -17.68 -8.82 22.64
CA HIS A 389 -16.90 -7.69 22.09
C HIS A 389 -17.70 -6.43 21.77
N GLY A 390 -19.00 -6.35 22.10
CA GLY A 390 -19.78 -5.10 22.02
C GLY A 390 -20.00 -4.54 20.61
N PHE A 391 -19.60 -5.25 19.56
CA PHE A 391 -20.00 -4.98 18.19
C PHE A 391 -21.43 -5.53 18.01
N GLY A 392 -22.36 -4.70 17.51
CA GLY A 392 -23.81 -4.98 17.48
C GLY A 392 -24.27 -6.09 16.51
N ASN A 393 -23.39 -7.02 16.16
CA ASN A 393 -23.52 -8.06 15.13
C ASN A 393 -23.04 -9.43 15.64
N HIS A 394 -23.27 -9.72 16.92
CA HIS A 394 -22.91 -10.99 17.53
C HIS A 394 -24.01 -12.04 17.36
N VAL A 395 -23.59 -13.30 17.40
CA VAL A 395 -24.49 -14.46 17.41
C VAL A 395 -24.94 -14.73 18.85
N ALA A 396 -26.25 -14.68 19.10
CA ALA A 396 -26.84 -15.08 20.38
C ALA A 396 -26.79 -16.61 20.55
N PRO A 397 -26.80 -17.15 21.78
CA PRO A 397 -26.72 -18.61 22.01
C PRO A 397 -27.72 -19.44 21.18
N GLU A 398 -28.97 -18.98 21.07
CA GLU A 398 -30.01 -19.67 20.31
C GLU A 398 -29.76 -19.61 18.79
N GLU A 399 -29.15 -18.54 18.29
CA GLU A 399 -28.74 -18.45 16.88
C GLU A 399 -27.50 -19.30 16.61
N LEU A 400 -26.61 -19.46 17.59
CA LEU A 400 -25.46 -20.35 17.47
C LEU A 400 -25.90 -21.80 17.31
N GLU A 401 -26.90 -22.26 18.07
CA GLU A 401 -27.49 -23.59 17.89
C GLU A 401 -28.03 -23.79 16.47
N ARG A 402 -28.79 -22.81 15.96
CA ARG A 402 -29.28 -22.83 14.56
C ARG A 402 -28.14 -22.81 13.55
N GLN A 403 -27.06 -22.08 13.82
CA GLN A 403 -25.89 -22.01 12.96
C GLN A 403 -25.15 -23.36 12.90
N ILE A 404 -25.04 -24.06 14.03
CA ILE A 404 -24.49 -25.43 14.09
C ILE A 404 -25.33 -26.37 13.22
N GLU A 405 -26.66 -26.29 13.30
CA GLU A 405 -27.56 -27.08 12.44
C GLU A 405 -27.38 -26.76 10.95
N ARG A 406 -27.21 -25.48 10.58
CA ARG A 406 -26.93 -25.08 9.19
C ARG A 406 -25.61 -25.66 8.69
N VAL A 407 -24.55 -25.62 9.49
CA VAL A 407 -23.26 -26.24 9.15
C VAL A 407 -23.41 -27.76 9.01
N ALA A 408 -24.13 -28.43 9.92
CA ALA A 408 -24.39 -29.86 9.81
C ALA A 408 -25.17 -30.23 8.54
N ALA A 409 -26.18 -29.44 8.18
CA ALA A 409 -26.95 -29.62 6.96
C ALA A 409 -26.11 -29.38 5.69
N ALA A 410 -25.20 -28.40 5.71
CA ALA A 410 -24.28 -28.14 4.62
C ALA A 410 -23.28 -29.29 4.43
N ASN A 411 -22.75 -29.85 5.52
CA ASN A 411 -21.84 -31.00 5.48
C ASN A 411 -22.47 -32.29 4.93
N ALA A 412 -23.81 -32.40 4.97
CA ALA A 412 -24.54 -33.56 4.45
C ALA A 412 -24.79 -33.52 2.93
N ARG A 413 -24.37 -32.45 2.24
CA ARG A 413 -24.54 -32.23 0.79
C ARG A 413 -23.18 -32.20 0.08
#